data_AF-A0A358BDL4-F1
#
_entry.id   AF-A0A358BDL4-F1
#
_cell.length_a   1.000
_cell.length_b   1.000
_cell.length_c   1.000
_cell.angle_alpha   90.00
_cell.angle_beta   90.00
_cell.angle_gamma   90.00
#
_symmetry.space_group_name_H-M   'P 1'
#
loop_
_entity.id
_entity.type
_entity.pdbx_description
1 polymer ?
#
loop_
_entity_poly.entity_id
_entity_poly.type
_entity_poly.pdbx_seq_one_letter_code
_entity_poly.pdbx_strand_id
1 'polypeptide(L)'
;MIGHQPTGAIEGVVISAVAHEGLTVTVNGKPAKLAVVTEDGTVVAAGVDVAREVQAVAVNLYRGFLIGNGHLRVLSPSIPIKAL
;
A
#
# COMPACT_ATOMS: atom_id res chain seq x y z
N MET A 1 6.40 -9.10 14.11
CA MET A 1 6.87 -8.69 12.77
C MET A 1 8.28 -9.23 12.45
N ILE A 2 8.68 -10.35 13.06
CA ILE A 2 9.88 -11.10 12.69
C ILE A 2 9.42 -12.45 12.16
N GLY A 3 9.98 -12.89 11.03
CA GLY A 3 9.58 -14.10 10.31
C GLY A 3 8.92 -13.80 8.97
N HIS A 4 8.95 -14.80 8.07
CA HIS A 4 8.33 -14.72 6.75
C HIS A 4 6.83 -14.47 6.90
N GLN A 5 6.34 -13.36 6.35
CA GLN A 5 4.91 -13.11 6.27
C GLN A 5 4.35 -13.80 5.03
N PRO A 6 3.28 -14.60 5.15
CA PRO A 6 2.70 -15.28 3.99
C PRO A 6 2.13 -14.26 2.99
N THR A 7 2.35 -14.50 1.70
CA THR A 7 1.77 -13.75 0.57
C THR A 7 0.99 -14.71 -0.35
N GLY A 8 0.25 -14.17 -1.32
CA GLY A 8 -0.50 -14.99 -2.30
C GLY A 8 -1.87 -15.48 -1.83
N ALA A 9 -2.48 -14.81 -0.85
CA ALA A 9 -3.79 -15.19 -0.31
C ALA A 9 -4.98 -14.90 -1.24
N ILE A 10 -4.78 -14.11 -2.31
CA ILE A 10 -5.84 -13.67 -3.21
C ILE A 10 -5.57 -14.30 -4.59
N GLU A 11 -6.46 -15.19 -5.02
CA GLU A 11 -6.33 -15.90 -6.30
C GLU A 11 -6.23 -14.92 -7.47
N GLY A 12 -5.26 -15.16 -8.36
CA GLY A 12 -5.04 -14.34 -9.55
C GLY A 12 -4.44 -12.95 -9.28
N VAL A 13 -4.30 -12.52 -8.03
CA VAL A 13 -3.77 -11.19 -7.69
C VAL A 13 -2.31 -11.28 -7.29
N VAL A 14 -1.47 -10.47 -7.95
CA VAL A 14 -0.07 -10.30 -7.60
C VAL A 14 0.17 -8.84 -7.23
N ILE A 15 0.66 -8.61 -6.01
CA ILE A 15 1.14 -7.31 -5.54
C ILE A 15 2.65 -7.41 -5.43
N SER A 16 3.37 -6.53 -6.11
CA SER A 16 4.83 -6.46 -6.08
C SER A 16 5.30 -5.05 -5.78
N ALA A 17 6.47 -4.92 -5.17
CA ALA A 17 7.13 -3.64 -4.99
C ALA A 17 8.60 -3.76 -5.36
N VAL A 18 9.07 -2.86 -6.22
CA VAL A 18 10.49 -2.72 -6.57
C VAL A 18 10.97 -1.36 -6.05
N ALA A 19 12.16 -1.34 -5.44
CA ALA A 19 12.65 -0.15 -4.73
C ALA A 19 12.73 1.11 -5.62
N HIS A 20 12.98 0.95 -6.93
CA HIS A 20 13.09 2.07 -7.87
C HIS A 20 11.88 2.23 -8.82
N GLU A 21 10.99 1.24 -8.93
CA GLU A 21 9.81 1.31 -9.82
C GLU A 21 8.51 1.60 -9.08
N GLY A 22 8.43 1.19 -7.81
CA GLY A 22 7.26 1.38 -6.97
C GLY A 22 6.46 0.10 -6.70
N LEU A 23 5.29 0.28 -6.10
CA LEU A 23 4.30 -0.79 -5.89
C LEU A 23 3.37 -0.93 -7.10
N THR A 24 3.20 -2.16 -7.59
CA THR A 24 2.36 -2.51 -8.73
C THR A 24 1.43 -3.67 -8.38
N VAL A 25 0.31 -3.75 -9.10
CA VAL A 25 -0.69 -4.81 -8.93
C VAL A 25 -1.09 -5.37 -10.28
N THR A 26 -1.23 -6.69 -10.37
CA THR A 26 -1.83 -7.36 -11.51
C THR A 26 -2.95 -8.30 -11.08
N VAL A 27 -3.93 -8.49 -11.97
CA VAL A 27 -5.00 -9.49 -11.85
C VAL A 27 -4.92 -10.38 -13.08
N ASN A 28 -4.65 -11.67 -12.89
CA ASN A 28 -4.46 -12.64 -13.96
C ASN A 28 -3.45 -12.15 -15.01
N GLY A 29 -2.34 -11.56 -14.55
CA GLY A 29 -1.27 -11.02 -15.39
C GLY A 29 -1.56 -9.67 -16.05
N LYS A 30 -2.75 -9.09 -15.87
CA LYS A 30 -3.12 -7.78 -16.44
C LYS A 30 -2.95 -6.66 -15.39
N PRO A 31 -2.49 -5.46 -15.78
CA PRO A 31 -2.36 -4.34 -14.85
C PRO A 31 -3.66 -4.01 -14.14
N ALA A 32 -3.57 -3.78 -12.83
CA ALA A 32 -4.68 -3.41 -11.97
C ALA A 32 -4.30 -2.22 -11.07
N LYS A 33 -5.29 -1.70 -10.33
CA LYS A 33 -5.15 -0.53 -9.46
C LYS A 33 -5.61 -0.86 -8.05
N LEU A 34 -4.91 -0.33 -7.05
CA LEU A 34 -5.40 -0.31 -5.68
C LEU A 34 -6.51 0.73 -5.51
N ALA A 35 -7.37 0.52 -4.54
CA ALA A 35 -8.43 1.44 -4.14
C ALA A 35 -8.55 1.52 -2.62
N VAL A 36 -8.88 2.71 -2.11
CA VAL A 36 -9.36 2.92 -0.75
C VAL A 36 -10.87 2.88 -0.80
N VAL A 37 -11.43 1.89 -0.11
CA VAL A 37 -12.87 1.66 -0.04
C VAL A 37 -13.33 1.95 1.38
N THR A 38 -14.34 2.79 1.52
CA THR A 38 -14.97 3.10 2.80
C THR A 38 -15.91 1.96 3.22
N GLU A 39 -16.35 1.98 4.48
CA GLU A 39 -17.15 0.90 5.07
C GLU A 39 -18.46 0.62 4.30
N ASP A 40 -19.07 1.66 3.70
CA ASP A 40 -20.29 1.55 2.90
C ASP A 40 -20.05 1.07 1.45
N GLY A 41 -18.79 0.78 1.10
CA GLY A 41 -18.39 0.34 -0.24
C GLY A 41 -18.01 1.48 -1.19
N THR A 42 -18.03 2.74 -0.76
CA THR A 42 -17.66 3.87 -1.62
C THR A 42 -16.15 3.90 -1.84
N VAL A 43 -15.73 3.93 -3.12
CA VAL A 43 -14.33 4.12 -3.51
C VAL A 43 -13.97 5.60 -3.43
N VAL A 44 -13.12 5.98 -2.47
CA VAL A 44 -12.73 7.39 -2.24
C VAL A 44 -11.41 7.77 -2.91
N ALA A 45 -10.57 6.79 -3.25
CA ALA A 45 -9.35 6.99 -4.02
C ALA A 45 -8.96 5.70 -4.73
N ALA A 46 -8.40 5.78 -5.93
CA ALA A 46 -7.88 4.61 -6.65
C ALA A 46 -6.72 4.97 -7.58
N GLY A 47 -5.88 3.99 -7.90
CA GLY A 47 -4.81 4.13 -8.88
C GLY A 47 -3.41 4.26 -8.30
N VAL A 48 -2.53 4.89 -9.09
CA VAL A 48 -1.09 4.95 -8.81
C VAL A 48 -0.78 5.72 -7.53
N ASP A 49 -1.56 6.73 -7.20
CA ASP A 49 -1.33 7.53 -6.00
C ASP A 49 -1.61 6.72 -4.73
N VAL A 50 -2.65 5.87 -4.73
CA VAL A 50 -2.90 4.91 -3.64
C VAL A 50 -1.72 3.95 -3.49
N ALA A 51 -1.18 3.42 -4.60
CA ALA A 51 -0.04 2.52 -4.56
C ALA A 51 1.23 3.19 -3.99
N ARG A 52 1.49 4.44 -4.37
CA ARG A 52 2.62 5.23 -3.83
C ARG A 52 2.49 5.48 -2.34
N GLU A 53 1.31 5.88 -1.87
CA GLU A 53 1.06 6.12 -0.45
C GLU A 53 1.24 4.86 0.40
N VAL A 54 0.67 3.73 -0.05
CA VAL A 54 0.82 2.43 0.63
C VAL A 54 2.30 2.03 0.71
N GLN A 55 3.04 2.16 -0.38
CA GLN A 55 4.47 1.85 -0.39
C GLN A 55 5.25 2.77 0.55
N ALA A 56 5.00 4.08 0.53
CA ALA A 56 5.70 5.04 1.36
C ALA A 56 5.52 4.75 2.85
N VAL A 57 4.28 4.47 3.29
CA VAL A 57 3.97 4.10 4.67
C VAL A 57 4.71 2.82 5.07
N ALA A 58 4.66 1.78 4.23
CA ALA A 58 5.32 0.50 4.51
C ALA A 58 6.85 0.63 4.59
N VAL A 59 7.47 1.38 3.66
CA VAL A 59 8.92 1.62 3.64
C VAL A 59 9.36 2.44 4.84
N ASN A 60 8.62 3.48 5.21
CA ASN A 60 8.95 4.30 6.38
C ASN A 60 8.78 3.53 7.69
N LEU A 61 7.79 2.64 7.78
CA LEU A 61 7.64 1.74 8.92
C LEU A 61 8.89 0.84 9.06
N TYR A 62 9.33 0.23 7.96
CA TYR A 62 10.52 -0.61 7.94
C TYR A 62 11.79 0.17 8.27
N ARG A 63 11.97 1.38 7.72
CA ARG A 63 13.10 2.26 8.07
C ARG A 63 13.09 2.63 9.56
N GLY A 64 11.92 2.97 10.10
CA GLY A 64 11.74 3.24 11.53
C GLY A 64 12.19 2.07 12.40
N PHE A 65 11.87 0.84 11.99
CA PHE A 65 12.35 -0.37 12.65
C PHE A 65 13.88 -0.48 12.60
N LEU A 66 14.47 -0.27 11.42
CA LEU A 66 15.93 -0.35 11.23
C LEU A 66 16.72 0.68 12.04
N ILE A 67 16.16 1.88 12.28
CA ILE A 67 16.82 2.94 13.07
C ILE A 67 16.49 2.87 14.58
N GLY A 68 15.77 1.84 15.03
CA GLY A 68 15.50 1.61 16.44
C GLY A 68 14.43 2.51 17.07
N ASN A 69 13.51 3.08 16.28
CA ASN A 69 12.40 3.84 16.84
C ASN A 69 11.40 2.89 17.54
N GLY A 70 11.39 2.88 18.88
CA GLY A 70 10.61 1.93 19.70
C GLY A 70 9.07 2.03 19.65
N HIS A 71 8.50 2.97 18.87
CA HIS A 71 7.05 3.21 18.76
C HIS A 71 6.62 3.35 17.28
N LEU A 72 6.63 2.22 16.56
CA LEU A 72 6.43 2.20 15.11
C LEU A 72 4.97 2.41 14.71
N ARG A 73 4.59 3.66 14.49
CA ARG A 73 3.38 4.04 13.74
C ARG A 73 3.77 5.11 12.73
N VAL A 74 3.52 4.83 11.45
CA VAL A 74 3.64 5.81 10.37
C VAL A 74 2.24 6.09 9.85
N LEU A 75 1.89 7.37 9.79
CA LEU A 75 0.63 7.84 9.23
C LEU A 75 0.94 8.62 7.96
N SER A 76 0.25 8.33 6.86
CA SER A 76 0.21 9.26 5.73
C SER A 76 -0.61 10.49 6.14
N PRO A 77 -0.30 11.68 5.60
CA PRO A 77 -1.11 12.87 5.84
C PRO A 77 -2.52 12.68 5.27
N SER A 78 -3.54 13.11 6.03
CA SER A 78 -4.90 13.21 5.50
C SER A 78 -4.96 14.41 4.56
N ILE A 79 -5.17 14.15 3.26
CA ILE A 79 -5.44 15.18 2.26
C ILE A 79 -6.95 15.23 2.05
N PRO A 80 -7.61 16.40 2.17
CA PRO A 80 -9.05 16.50 1.98
C PRO A 80 -9.44 16.03 0.57
N ILE A 81 -10.45 15.16 0.50
CA ILE A 81 -11.06 14.75 -0.77
C ILE A 81 -11.59 16.02 -1.42
N LYS A 82 -10.99 16.45 -2.54
CA LYS A 82 -11.59 17.49 -3.37
C LYS A 82 -12.92 16.93 -3.88
N ALA A 83 -14.02 17.59 -3.49
CA ALA A 83 -15.30 17.39 -4.16
C ALA A 83 -15.10 17.61 -5.65
N LEU A 84 -15.55 16.64 -6.46
CA LEU A 84 -15.59 16.75 -7.92
C LEU A 84 -16.65 17.78 -8.34
#